data_AF-A0A9N9F245-F1
#
_entry.id   AF-A0A9N9F245-F1
#
_cell.length_a   1.000
_cell.length_b   1.000
_cell.length_c   1.000
_cell.angle_alpha   90.00
_cell.angle_beta   90.00
_cell.angle_gamma   90.00
#
_symmetry.space_group_name_H-M   'P 1'
#
loop_
_entity.id
_entity.type
_entity.pdbx_description
1 polymer ?
#
loop_
_entity_poly.entity_id
_entity_poly.type
_entity_poly.pdbx_seq_one_letter_code
_entity_poly.pdbx_strand_id
1 'polypeptide(L)'
;MTDHANVSPHHIKYVTLSKISVEDDLIIVARDSNGVYFVMHGENKVIYEIDSFGNVISKKPATAYIIHRTALQNCFRILDIKYKRDEVSKIARNVWEDLKKNDPGLVNRIKEAYKMAMERHKRVHLEICPYVVQDRTKRRNTSKTTWTPNLNGKDEHELILKIFI
;
A
#
# COMPACT_ATOMS: atom_id res chain seq x y z
N MET A 1 -11.52 50.35 -25.10
CA MET A 1 -11.39 49.05 -25.78
C MET A 1 -10.09 48.44 -25.29
N THR A 2 -10.17 47.58 -24.28
CA THR A 2 -9.02 46.90 -23.69
C THR A 2 -9.00 45.47 -24.21
N ASP A 3 -7.98 45.16 -25.01
CA ASP A 3 -7.70 43.82 -25.50
C ASP A 3 -7.43 42.89 -24.33
N HIS A 4 -8.36 41.99 -24.07
CA HIS A 4 -8.14 40.84 -23.20
C HIS A 4 -7.24 39.87 -23.95
N ALA A 5 -5.94 39.93 -23.67
CA ALA A 5 -4.99 38.90 -24.07
C ALA A 5 -5.47 37.55 -23.55
N ASN A 6 -5.97 36.73 -24.47
CA ASN A 6 -6.40 35.36 -24.25
C ASN A 6 -5.14 34.53 -23.95
N VAL A 7 -4.84 34.36 -22.66
CA VAL A 7 -3.71 33.54 -22.21
C VAL A 7 -4.04 32.09 -22.59
N SER A 8 -3.46 31.65 -23.69
CA SER A 8 -3.56 30.29 -24.19
C SER A 8 -3.20 29.31 -23.06
N PRO A 9 -4.04 28.32 -22.76
CA PRO A 9 -3.78 27.43 -21.63
C PRO A 9 -2.47 26.71 -21.89
N HIS A 10 -1.50 26.92 -21.00
CA HIS A 10 -0.20 26.26 -21.04
C HIS A 10 -0.42 24.76 -21.22
N HIS A 11 -0.12 24.26 -22.43
CA HIS A 11 -0.06 22.83 -22.68
C HIS A 11 1.06 22.27 -21.80
N ILE A 12 0.69 21.78 -20.61
CA ILE A 12 1.62 21.08 -19.74
C ILE A 12 2.07 19.87 -20.53
N LYS A 13 3.34 19.87 -20.94
CA LYS A 13 3.95 18.72 -21.61
C LYS A 13 4.07 17.61 -20.60
N TYR A 14 3.36 16.51 -20.83
CA TYR A 14 3.47 15.30 -20.05
C TYR A 14 3.83 14.11 -20.93
N VAL A 15 4.47 13.12 -20.31
CA VAL A 15 4.76 11.84 -20.93
C VAL A 15 3.73 10.84 -20.44
N THR A 16 2.98 10.25 -21.36
CA THR A 16 2.06 9.15 -21.07
C THR A 16 2.86 7.90 -20.76
N LEU A 17 2.61 7.30 -19.60
CA LEU A 17 3.29 6.09 -19.13
C LEU A 17 2.41 4.84 -19.27
N SER A 18 1.10 4.99 -19.14
CA SER A 18 0.12 3.92 -19.38
C SER A 18 -1.19 4.52 -19.83
N LYS A 19 -1.90 3.78 -20.70
CA LYS A 19 -3.21 4.16 -21.22
C LYS A 19 -4.10 2.92 -21.19
N ILE A 20 -5.20 3.00 -20.43
CA ILE A 20 -6.09 1.87 -20.20
C ILE A 20 -7.51 2.30 -20.50
N SER A 21 -8.20 1.52 -21.33
CA SER A 21 -9.63 1.65 -21.57
C SER A 21 -10.36 0.60 -20.75
N VAL A 22 -11.34 1.02 -19.95
CA VAL A 22 -12.22 0.13 -19.19
C VAL A 22 -13.63 0.56 -19.52
N GLU A 23 -14.37 -0.28 -20.25
CA GLU A 23 -15.67 0.10 -20.80
C GLU A 23 -15.53 1.40 -21.61
N ASP A 24 -16.27 2.45 -21.25
CA ASP A 24 -16.22 3.77 -21.90
C ASP A 24 -15.23 4.75 -21.24
N ASP A 25 -14.57 4.33 -20.16
CA ASP A 25 -13.61 5.16 -19.45
C ASP A 25 -12.20 5.02 -20.01
N LEU A 26 -11.57 6.16 -20.26
CA LEU A 26 -10.16 6.23 -20.58
C LEU A 26 -9.34 6.75 -19.39
N ILE A 27 -8.50 5.87 -18.83
CA ILE A 27 -7.58 6.18 -17.76
C ILE A 27 -6.17 6.35 -18.34
N ILE A 28 -5.54 7.48 -18.03
CA ILE A 28 -4.16 7.77 -18.44
C ILE A 28 -3.31 7.97 -17.19
N VAL A 29 -2.19 7.27 -17.11
CA VAL A 29 -1.15 7.54 -16.12
C VAL A 29 -0.01 8.25 -16.81
N ALA A 30 0.37 9.42 -16.31
CA ALA A 30 1.36 10.27 -16.94
C ALA A 30 2.32 10.90 -15.91
N ARG A 31 3.41 11.45 -16.44
CA ARG A 31 4.43 12.19 -15.67
C ARG A 31 4.70 13.53 -16.34
N ASP A 32 4.69 14.61 -15.57
CA ASP A 32 5.05 15.93 -16.10
C ASP A 32 6.58 16.12 -16.21
N SER A 33 7.00 17.29 -16.67
CA SER A 33 8.40 17.68 -16.75
C SER A 33 9.10 17.81 -15.40
N ASN A 34 8.34 17.99 -14.31
CA ASN A 34 8.86 18.11 -12.95
C ASN A 34 9.00 16.73 -12.26
N GLY A 35 8.59 15.65 -12.94
CA GLY A 35 8.60 14.30 -12.38
C GLY A 35 7.41 14.00 -11.48
N VAL A 36 6.37 14.83 -11.48
CA VAL A 36 5.11 14.59 -10.78
C VAL A 36 4.28 13.61 -11.59
N TYR A 37 3.81 12.57 -10.91
CA TYR A 37 2.95 11.54 -11.49
C TYR A 37 1.48 11.88 -11.24
N PHE A 38 0.63 11.61 -12.21
CA PHE A 38 -0.81 11.83 -12.09
C PHE A 38 -1.62 10.82 -12.90
N VAL A 39 -2.85 10.62 -12.45
CA VAL A 39 -3.88 9.85 -13.15
C VAL A 39 -4.87 10.84 -13.75
N MET A 40 -5.22 10.65 -15.01
CA MET A 40 -6.23 11.44 -15.71
C MET A 40 -7.41 10.58 -16.11
N HIS A 41 -8.59 11.20 -16.10
CA HIS A 41 -9.84 10.69 -16.66
C HIS A 41 -10.62 11.87 -17.22
N GLY A 42 -10.85 11.87 -18.53
CA GLY A 42 -11.38 13.04 -19.24
C GLY A 42 -10.50 14.28 -19.04
N GLU A 43 -11.11 15.38 -18.59
CA GLU A 43 -10.41 16.64 -18.26
C GLU A 43 -9.87 16.68 -16.82
N ASN A 44 -10.27 15.72 -15.98
CA ASN A 44 -9.87 15.66 -14.59
C ASN A 44 -8.50 14.99 -14.44
N LYS A 45 -7.68 15.53 -13.51
CA LYS A 45 -6.39 14.95 -13.14
C LYS A 45 -6.22 14.94 -11.63
N VAL A 46 -5.62 13.87 -11.12
CA VAL A 46 -5.31 13.69 -9.70
C VAL A 46 -3.86 13.25 -9.56
N ILE A 47 -3.15 13.82 -8.58
CA ILE A 47 -1.77 13.44 -8.30
C ILE A 47 -1.72 11.97 -7.87
N TYR A 48 -0.88 11.20 -8.55
CA TYR A 48 -0.59 9.83 -8.20
C TYR A 48 0.47 9.84 -7.10
N GLU A 49 -0.01 9.97 -5.86
CA GLU A 49 0.84 9.98 -4.68
C GLU A 49 0.87 8.60 -4.04
N ILE A 50 2.07 8.17 -3.67
CA ILE A 50 2.29 6.97 -2.88
C ILE A 50 2.55 7.43 -1.47
N ASP A 51 1.54 7.26 -0.61
CA ASP A 51 1.67 7.57 0.80
C ASP A 51 2.91 6.88 1.36
N SER A 52 3.80 7.68 1.95
CA SER A 52 4.96 7.17 2.67
C SER A 52 4.46 6.24 3.77
N PHE A 53 4.84 4.96 3.69
CA PHE A 53 4.49 3.85 4.59
C PHE A 53 4.16 4.32 6.00
N GLY A 54 2.88 4.61 6.23
CA GLY A 54 2.41 5.14 7.50
C GLY A 54 2.70 4.13 8.60
N ASN A 55 3.51 4.55 9.58
CA ASN A 55 3.62 4.23 11.02
C ASN A 55 2.91 3.01 11.65
N VAL A 56 2.44 2.00 10.91
CA VAL A 56 1.83 0.79 11.48
C VAL A 56 2.95 -0.17 11.82
N ILE A 57 3.68 0.15 12.88
CA ILE A 57 4.78 -0.64 13.45
C ILE A 57 4.34 -2.08 13.77
N SER A 58 3.03 -2.31 13.98
CA SER A 58 2.46 -3.59 14.43
C SER A 58 2.05 -4.56 13.32
N LYS A 59 1.98 -4.14 12.05
CA LYS A 59 1.56 -5.00 10.94
C LYS A 59 2.62 -5.05 9.84
N LYS A 60 2.80 -6.24 9.26
CA LYS A 60 3.71 -6.44 8.13
C LYS A 60 3.39 -5.43 7.00
N PRO A 61 4.39 -4.69 6.49
CA PRO A 61 4.20 -3.76 5.40
C PRO A 61 3.55 -4.43 4.18
N ALA A 62 2.62 -3.70 3.55
CA ALA A 62 2.02 -4.12 2.29
C ALA A 62 3.11 -4.21 1.19
N THR A 63 2.95 -5.14 0.26
CA THR A 63 3.92 -5.28 -0.84
C THR A 63 3.89 -4.06 -1.77
N ALA A 64 5.00 -3.82 -2.48
CA ALA A 64 5.11 -2.73 -3.47
C ALA A 64 3.92 -2.65 -4.43
N TYR A 65 3.44 -3.81 -4.91
CA TYR A 65 2.27 -3.87 -5.78
C TYR A 65 0.97 -3.45 -5.08
N ILE A 66 0.75 -3.87 -3.83
CA ILE A 66 -0.46 -3.50 -3.07
C ILE A 66 -0.47 -2.00 -2.80
N ILE A 67 0.70 -1.39 -2.58
CA ILE A 67 0.84 0.05 -2.38
C ILE A 67 0.47 0.80 -3.65
N HIS A 68 1.04 0.41 -4.78
CA HIS A 68 0.68 0.94 -6.08
C HIS A 68 -0.83 0.85 -6.36
N ARG A 69 -1.42 -0.33 -6.14
CA ARG A 69 -2.85 -0.56 -6.30
C ARG A 69 -3.68 0.36 -5.38
N THR A 70 -3.24 0.57 -4.14
CA THR A 70 -3.94 1.43 -3.18
C THR A 70 -3.88 2.90 -3.60
N ALA A 71 -2.72 3.37 -4.06
CA ALA A 71 -2.57 4.72 -4.61
C ALA A 71 -3.48 4.95 -5.83
N LEU A 72 -3.53 4.00 -6.76
CA LEU A 72 -4.46 4.06 -7.89
C LEU A 72 -5.92 4.07 -7.44
N GLN A 73 -6.29 3.22 -6.49
CA GLN A 73 -7.64 3.17 -5.94
C GLN A 73 -8.05 4.50 -5.29
N ASN A 74 -7.12 5.16 -4.59
CA ASN A 74 -7.34 6.51 -4.05
C ASN A 74 -7.55 7.54 -5.16
N CYS A 75 -6.78 7.48 -6.25
CA CYS A 75 -6.97 8.35 -7.41
C CYS A 75 -8.38 8.17 -8.00
N PHE A 76 -8.83 6.92 -8.19
CA PHE A 76 -10.18 6.65 -8.70
C PHE A 76 -11.26 7.20 -7.77
N ARG A 77 -11.09 7.06 -6.45
CA ARG A 77 -12.02 7.64 -5.48
C ARG A 77 -12.10 9.17 -5.59
N ILE A 78 -10.98 9.86 -5.78
CA ILE A 78 -10.95 11.33 -5.92
C ILE A 78 -11.55 11.77 -7.26
N LEU A 79 -11.35 10.98 -8.32
CA LEU A 79 -11.97 11.19 -9.63
C LEU A 79 -13.46 10.78 -9.67
N ASP A 80 -14.03 10.34 -8.54
CA ASP A 80 -15.39 9.78 -8.41
C ASP A 80 -15.70 8.62 -9.37
N ILE A 81 -14.68 7.83 -9.71
CA ILE A 81 -14.80 6.65 -10.57
C ILE A 81 -15.00 5.41 -9.71
N LYS A 82 -16.07 4.67 -9.97
CA LYS A 82 -16.49 3.51 -9.17
C LYS A 82 -16.24 2.21 -9.92
N TYR A 83 -15.03 1.67 -9.77
CA TYR A 83 -14.71 0.33 -10.24
C TYR A 83 -14.92 -0.75 -9.18
N LYS A 84 -15.29 -1.95 -9.62
CA LYS A 84 -15.31 -3.13 -8.76
C LYS A 84 -13.87 -3.47 -8.34
N ARG A 85 -13.75 -4.16 -7.21
CA ARG A 85 -12.44 -4.57 -6.65
C ARG A 85 -11.56 -5.32 -7.66
N ASP A 86 -12.18 -6.17 -8.48
CA ASP A 86 -11.49 -7.00 -9.47
C ASP A 86 -11.02 -6.17 -10.68
N GLU A 87 -11.81 -5.19 -11.11
CA GLU A 87 -11.43 -4.23 -12.15
C GLU A 87 -10.25 -3.38 -11.70
N VAL A 88 -10.30 -2.80 -10.48
CA VAL A 88 -9.18 -2.05 -9.91
C VAL A 88 -7.90 -2.91 -9.91
N SER A 89 -8.02 -4.19 -9.59
CA SER A 89 -6.87 -5.10 -9.56
C SER A 89 -6.33 -5.40 -10.96
N LYS A 90 -7.20 -5.52 -11.98
CA LYS A 90 -6.79 -5.69 -13.38
C LYS A 90 -6.12 -4.43 -13.92
N ILE A 91 -6.73 -3.27 -13.68
CA ILE A 91 -6.19 -1.96 -14.08
C ILE A 91 -4.83 -1.75 -13.44
N ALA A 92 -4.72 -1.91 -12.11
CA ALA A 92 -3.45 -1.76 -11.40
C ALA A 92 -2.38 -2.72 -11.91
N ARG A 93 -2.73 -3.95 -12.27
CA ARG A 93 -1.78 -4.88 -12.88
C ARG A 93 -1.27 -4.36 -14.22
N ASN A 94 -2.17 -3.90 -15.10
CA ASN A 94 -1.79 -3.39 -16.40
C ASN A 94 -0.91 -2.13 -16.29
N VAL A 95 -1.31 -1.17 -15.45
CA VAL A 95 -0.48 0.01 -15.17
C VAL A 95 0.89 -0.41 -14.66
N TRP A 96 0.97 -1.35 -13.72
CA TRP A 96 2.23 -1.82 -13.17
C TRP A 96 3.16 -2.45 -14.22
N GLU A 97 2.61 -3.24 -15.15
CA GLU A 97 3.38 -3.82 -16.26
C GLU A 97 3.88 -2.74 -17.22
N ASP A 98 3.05 -1.74 -17.54
CA ASP A 98 3.44 -0.62 -18.40
C ASP A 98 4.50 0.26 -17.73
N LEU A 99 4.34 0.56 -16.44
CA LEU A 99 5.34 1.31 -15.67
C LEU A 99 6.68 0.59 -15.63
N LYS A 100 6.70 -0.75 -15.51
CA LYS A 100 7.96 -1.51 -15.57
C LYS A 100 8.72 -1.32 -16.88
N LYS A 101 8.00 -1.10 -17.99
CA LYS A 101 8.59 -0.89 -19.32
C LYS A 101 8.95 0.57 -19.56
N ASN A 102 8.03 1.48 -19.22
CA ASN A 102 8.07 2.88 -19.62
C ASN A 102 8.72 3.80 -18.58
N ASP A 103 8.68 3.44 -17.29
CA ASP A 103 9.36 4.15 -16.21
C ASP A 103 9.81 3.18 -15.09
N PRO A 104 10.83 2.35 -15.35
CA PRO A 104 11.34 1.40 -14.36
C PRO A 104 11.89 2.10 -13.10
N GLY A 105 12.29 3.38 -13.22
CA GLY A 105 12.77 4.19 -12.11
C GLY A 105 11.70 4.43 -11.05
N LEU A 106 10.46 4.72 -11.43
CA LEU A 106 9.34 4.78 -10.48
C LEU A 106 9.14 3.43 -9.78
N VAL A 107 9.08 2.34 -10.53
CA VAL A 107 8.85 0.99 -9.97
C VAL A 107 9.92 0.62 -8.96
N ASN A 108 11.18 0.93 -9.25
CA ASN A 108 12.29 0.68 -8.34
C ASN A 108 12.18 1.49 -7.05
N ARG A 109 11.84 2.79 -7.14
CA ARG A 109 11.60 3.62 -5.94
C ARG A 109 10.50 3.05 -5.04
N ILE A 110 9.42 2.55 -5.62
CA ILE A 110 8.33 1.90 -4.86
C ILE A 110 8.82 0.62 -4.17
N LYS A 111 9.60 -0.20 -4.87
CA LYS A 111 10.19 -1.43 -4.31
C LYS A 111 11.20 -1.14 -3.20
N GLU A 112 12.03 -0.11 -3.38
CA GLU A 112 13.01 0.34 -2.38
C GLU A 112 12.30 0.83 -1.12
N ALA A 113 11.26 1.64 -1.28
CA ALA A 113 10.47 2.12 -0.15
C ALA A 113 9.81 0.94 0.61
N TYR A 114 9.32 -0.09 -0.10
CA TYR A 114 8.85 -1.33 0.52
C TYR A 114 9.95 -2.07 1.26
N LYS A 115 11.15 -2.18 0.68
CA LYS A 115 12.29 -2.84 1.31
C LYS A 115 12.69 -2.12 2.61
N MET A 116 12.76 -0.79 2.58
CA MET A 116 13.05 0.03 3.77
C MET A 116 11.99 -0.17 4.86
N ALA A 117 10.70 -0.17 4.49
CA ALA A 117 9.62 -0.43 5.44
C ALA A 117 9.71 -1.84 6.06
N MET A 118 10.04 -2.85 5.25
CA MET A 118 10.24 -4.23 5.71
C MET A 118 11.44 -4.36 6.65
N GLU A 119 12.54 -3.68 6.35
CA GLU A 119 13.72 -3.66 7.23
C GLU A 119 13.42 -3.00 8.57
N ARG A 120 12.69 -1.87 8.57
CA ARG A 120 12.22 -1.23 9.80
C ARG A 120 11.32 -2.14 10.61
N HIS A 121 10.34 -2.79 9.96
CA HIS A 121 9.44 -3.73 10.63
C HIS A 121 10.21 -4.89 11.27
N LYS A 122 11.22 -5.45 10.58
CA LYS A 122 12.08 -6.52 11.12
C LYS A 122 12.83 -6.06 12.36
N ARG A 123 13.46 -4.87 12.36
CA ARG A 123 14.19 -4.37 13.53
C ARG A 123 13.29 -4.26 14.75
N VAL A 124 12.13 -3.63 14.60
CA VAL A 124 11.19 -3.47 15.73
C VAL A 124 10.64 -4.81 16.22
N HIS A 125 10.30 -5.75 15.33
CA HIS A 125 9.80 -7.06 15.75
C HIS A 125 10.88 -8.00 16.30
N LEU A 126 12.15 -7.82 15.93
CA LEU A 126 13.27 -8.55 16.54
C LEU A 126 13.56 -8.04 17.96
N GLU A 127 13.38 -6.75 18.20
CA GLU A 127 13.51 -6.14 19.53
C GLU A 127 12.37 -6.56 20.48
N ILE A 128 11.16 -6.80 19.96
CA ILE A 128 9.98 -7.23 20.74
C ILE A 128 9.78 -8.76 20.65
N CYS A 129 10.86 -9.53 20.81
CA CYS A 129 10.77 -10.95 21.12
C CYS A 129 11.07 -11.15 22.61
N PRO A 130 10.07 -11.07 23.51
CA PRO A 130 10.27 -11.58 24.86
C PRO A 130 10.67 -13.05 24.74
N TYR A 131 11.82 -13.38 25.33
CA TYR A 131 12.31 -14.75 25.42
C TYR A 131 11.27 -15.58 26.19
N VAL A 132 10.36 -16.25 25.47
CA VAL A 132 9.50 -17.25 26.08
C VAL A 132 10.41 -18.44 26.37
N VAL A 133 10.85 -18.54 27.63
CA VAL A 133 11.44 -19.77 28.16
C VAL A 133 10.38 -20.85 27.95
N GLN A 134 10.52 -21.67 26.90
CA GLN A 134 9.77 -22.92 26.84
C GLN A 134 10.33 -23.80 27.95
N ASP A 135 9.67 -23.76 29.10
CA ASP A 135 9.93 -24.68 30.18
C ASP A 135 9.66 -26.09 29.65
N ARG A 136 10.72 -26.77 29.24
CA ARG A 136 10.68 -28.17 28.77
C ARG A 136 10.48 -29.06 29.99
N THR A 137 9.29 -29.00 30.59
CA THR A 137 8.92 -29.89 31.67
C THR A 137 7.59 -30.57 31.37
N LYS A 138 7.72 -31.82 30.88
CA LYS A 138 6.73 -32.93 31.00
C LYS A 138 5.45 -32.75 30.15
N ARG A 139 4.87 -33.74 29.48
CA ARG A 139 4.78 -35.18 29.72
C ARG A 139 4.27 -35.82 28.42
N ARG A 140 4.86 -36.95 28.00
CA ARG A 140 4.13 -37.97 27.23
C ARG A 140 2.93 -38.38 28.08
N ASN A 141 1.72 -38.28 27.54
CA ASN A 141 0.72 -39.34 27.64
C ASN A 141 -0.38 -39.11 26.60
N THR A 142 -0.39 -40.02 25.63
CA THR A 142 -1.49 -40.29 24.71
C THR A 142 -2.73 -40.71 25.50
N SER A 143 -3.85 -40.01 25.31
CA SER A 143 -5.20 -40.61 25.23
C SER A 143 -6.21 -39.55 24.80
N LYS A 144 -6.99 -39.89 23.76
CA LYS A 144 -8.16 -39.15 23.27
C LYS A 144 -9.10 -38.78 24.41
N THR A 145 -9.50 -37.52 24.52
CA THR A 145 -10.83 -37.15 25.03
C THR A 145 -11.26 -35.83 24.41
N THR A 146 -12.40 -35.86 23.74
CA THR A 146 -13.16 -34.71 23.20
C THR A 146 -13.51 -33.76 24.34
N TRP A 147 -13.31 -32.44 24.18
CA TRP A 147 -13.84 -31.47 25.14
C TRP A 147 -14.32 -30.17 24.46
N THR A 148 -15.58 -29.84 24.75
CA THR A 148 -16.30 -28.60 24.44
C THR A 148 -15.81 -27.44 25.31
N PRO A 149 -15.88 -26.17 24.87
CA PRO A 149 -15.37 -25.05 25.67
C PRO A 149 -16.31 -24.75 26.86
N ASN A 150 -15.77 -24.80 28.08
CA ASN A 150 -16.45 -24.32 29.28
C ASN A 150 -16.04 -22.87 29.55
N LEU A 151 -17.01 -21.96 29.42
CA LEU A 151 -16.94 -20.54 29.78
C LEU A 151 -17.09 -20.39 31.29
N ASN A 152 -16.00 -20.49 32.05
CA ASN A 152 -15.82 -19.80 33.34
C ASN A 152 -14.50 -20.25 33.98
N GLY A 153 -13.52 -19.34 34.00
CA GLY A 153 -12.27 -19.51 34.70
C GLY A 153 -11.56 -18.16 34.77
N LYS A 154 -11.78 -17.44 35.86
CA LYS A 154 -11.03 -16.25 36.23
C LYS A 154 -9.63 -16.70 36.62
N ASP A 155 -8.64 -16.47 35.75
CA ASP A 155 -7.24 -16.54 36.14
C ASP A 155 -6.58 -15.20 35.79
N GLU A 156 -6.56 -14.34 36.81
CA GLU A 156 -5.79 -13.10 36.86
C GLU A 156 -4.30 -13.47 36.94
N HIS A 157 -3.61 -13.47 35.80
CA HIS A 157 -2.14 -13.52 35.79
C HIS A 157 -1.59 -12.09 35.85
N GLU A 158 -1.16 -11.74 37.06
CA GLU A 158 -0.39 -10.58 37.45
C GLU A 158 0.87 -10.42 36.58
N LEU A 159 0.90 -9.39 35.73
CA LEU A 159 2.06 -9.00 34.93
C LEU A 159 3.05 -8.20 35.81
N ILE A 160 4.03 -8.89 36.40
CA ILE A 160 5.16 -8.23 37.07
C ILE A 160 6.11 -7.66 36.01
N LEU A 161 5.99 -6.35 35.75
CA LEU A 161 6.97 -5.56 35.00
C LEU A 161 8.12 -5.17 35.93
N LYS A 162 9.28 -5.83 35.81
CA LYS A 162 10.55 -5.32 36.35
C LYS A 162 11.29 -4.58 35.25
N ILE A 163 11.24 -3.25 35.30
CA ILE A 163 12.12 -2.36 34.55
C ILE A 163 13.42 -2.23 35.36
N PHE A 164 14.55 -2.65 34.80
CA PHE A 164 15.86 -2.23 35.29
C PHE A 164 16.24 -0.94 34.56
N ILE A 165 16.47 0.12 35.32
CA ILE A 165 17.07 1.40 34.87
C ILE A 165 18.58 1.22 34.83
#